data_AF-A0A1F8PN20-F1
#
_entry.id   AF-A0A1F8PN20-F1
#
_cell.length_a   1.000
_cell.length_b   1.000
_cell.length_c   1.000
_cell.angle_alpha   90.00
_cell.angle_beta   90.00
_cell.angle_gamma   90.00
#
_symmetry.space_group_name_H-M   'P 1'
#
loop_
_entity.id
_entity.type
_entity.pdbx_description
1 polymer ?
#
loop_
_entity_poly.entity_id
_entity_poly.type
_entity_poly.pdbx_seq_one_letter_code
_entity_poly.pdbx_strand_id
1 'polypeptide(L)'
;MTMDKTRPKNIDEYIAGLPKDVQAVLEKLRETIKKAAPEAEETISYQMPAFKYHGMLAYFAAFKDHIGFYPAPTGITQFEKEISAYQSGKGTLRFPLDKPLPLDLVTKIVKFRVKENLARQSQKKKVKSSTIILFLALSFIIYLTFEL
;
A
#
# COMPACT_ATOMS: atom_id res chain seq x y z
N MET A 1 18.30 -28.18 6.79
CA MET A 1 16.83 -28.12 6.86
C MET A 1 16.33 -27.34 5.66
N THR A 2 15.83 -28.04 4.64
CA THR A 2 15.24 -27.43 3.45
C THR A 2 13.85 -26.91 3.82
N MET A 3 13.70 -25.59 3.89
CA MET A 3 12.39 -24.95 4.06
C MET A 3 11.55 -25.27 2.82
N ASP A 4 10.58 -26.17 2.95
CA ASP A 4 9.49 -26.28 1.98
C ASP A 4 8.74 -24.95 2.00
N LYS A 5 9.08 -24.07 1.06
CA LYS A 5 8.67 -22.66 1.06
C LYS A 5 7.28 -22.57 0.44
N THR A 6 6.29 -23.07 1.18
CA THR A 6 4.88 -22.83 0.87
C THR A 6 4.64 -21.32 0.85
N ARG A 7 3.97 -20.84 -0.20
CA ARG A 7 3.64 -19.41 -0.33
C ARG A 7 2.59 -19.07 0.74
N PRO A 8 2.82 -18.03 1.56
CA PRO A 8 1.88 -17.69 2.62
C PRO A 8 0.57 -17.18 2.01
N LYS A 9 -0.56 -17.64 2.55
CA LYS A 9 -1.90 -17.26 2.08
C LYS A 9 -2.37 -15.94 2.67
N ASN A 10 -1.86 -15.58 3.84
CA ASN A 10 -2.21 -14.37 4.59
C ASN A 10 -0.99 -13.86 5.38
N ILE A 11 -1.16 -12.70 6.03
CA ILE A 11 -0.10 -12.06 6.80
C ILE A 11 0.27 -12.88 8.05
N ASP A 12 -0.68 -13.57 8.69
CA ASP A 12 -0.42 -14.41 9.85
C ASP A 12 0.53 -15.56 9.51
N GLU A 13 0.27 -16.28 8.41
CA GLU A 13 1.14 -17.35 7.91
C GLU A 13 2.53 -16.82 7.52
N TYR A 14 2.60 -15.63 6.90
CA TYR A 14 3.89 -15.00 6.58
C TYR A 14 4.71 -14.72 7.84
N ILE A 15 4.09 -14.13 8.86
CA ILE A 15 4.76 -13.79 10.12
C ILE A 15 5.16 -15.07 10.86
N ALA A 16 4.26 -16.05 10.98
CA ALA A 16 4.52 -17.30 11.69
C ALA A 16 5.73 -18.08 11.16
N GLY A 17 6.07 -17.93 9.88
CA GLY A 17 7.23 -18.55 9.24
C GLY A 17 8.59 -17.89 9.54
N LEU A 18 8.63 -16.81 10.33
CA LEU A 18 9.85 -16.05 10.62
C LEU A 18 10.41 -16.33 12.02
N PRO A 19 11.67 -15.98 12.31
CA PRO A 19 12.23 -16.01 13.67
C PRO A 19 11.40 -15.17 14.67
N LYS A 20 11.31 -15.59 15.93
CA LYS A 20 10.40 -15.01 16.95
C LYS A 20 10.64 -13.53 17.24
N ASP A 21 11.89 -13.10 17.19
CA ASP A 21 12.31 -11.70 17.30
C ASP A 21 11.79 -10.86 16.12
N VAL A 22 11.87 -11.40 14.90
CA VAL A 22 11.34 -10.75 13.69
C VAL A 22 9.81 -10.72 13.69
N GLN A 23 9.16 -11.77 14.22
CA GLN A 23 7.70 -11.82 14.38
C GLN A 23 7.20 -10.63 15.19
N ALA A 24 7.78 -10.41 16.38
CA ALA A 24 7.40 -9.31 17.26
C ALA A 24 7.57 -7.92 16.62
N VAL A 25 8.61 -7.76 15.79
CA VAL A 25 8.84 -6.52 15.02
C VAL A 25 7.76 -6.31 13.95
N LEU A 26 7.45 -7.34 13.18
CA LEU A 26 6.45 -7.26 12.11
C LEU A 26 5.03 -7.08 12.64
N GLU A 27 4.69 -7.71 13.77
CA GLU A 27 3.40 -7.53 14.43
C GLU A 27 3.21 -6.07 14.85
N LYS A 28 4.22 -5.44 15.47
CA LYS A 28 4.18 -4.01 15.80
C LYS A 28 3.97 -3.13 14.56
N LEU A 29 4.65 -3.45 13.45
CA LEU A 29 4.48 -2.72 12.19
C LEU A 29 3.06 -2.90 11.63
N ARG A 30 2.56 -4.14 11.59
CA ARG A 30 1.19 -4.46 11.12
C ARG A 30 0.14 -3.74 11.95
N GLU A 31 0.24 -3.80 13.28
CA GLU A 31 -0.68 -3.09 14.18
C GLU A 31 -0.66 -1.57 13.96
N THR A 32 0.53 -1.01 13.75
CA THR A 32 0.70 0.42 13.48
C THR A 32 -0.03 0.81 12.18
N ILE A 33 0.14 0.03 11.12
CA ILE A 33 -0.55 0.26 9.84
C ILE A 33 -2.07 0.11 10.01
N LYS A 34 -2.54 -0.92 10.72
CA LYS A 34 -3.97 -1.17 10.97
C LYS A 34 -4.61 -0.06 11.79
N LYS A 35 -3.92 0.48 12.80
CA LYS A 35 -4.39 1.66 13.57
C LYS A 35 -4.45 2.91 12.71
N ALA A 36 -3.50 3.09 11.80
CA ALA A 36 -3.44 4.25 10.91
C ALA A 36 -4.47 4.18 9.76
N ALA A 37 -4.88 2.98 9.34
CA ALA A 37 -5.88 2.73 8.31
C ALA A 37 -6.82 1.57 8.69
N PRO A 38 -7.79 1.80 9.61
CA PRO A 38 -8.65 0.72 10.14
C PRO A 38 -9.53 0.03 9.09
N GLU A 39 -9.84 0.72 7.99
CA GLU A 39 -10.65 0.21 6.89
C GLU A 39 -9.81 -0.50 5.80
N ALA A 40 -8.49 -0.58 5.96
CA ALA A 40 -7.63 -1.22 4.98
C ALA A 40 -7.73 -2.75 5.07
N GLU A 41 -7.78 -3.37 3.89
CA GLU A 41 -7.73 -4.82 3.72
C GLU A 41 -6.28 -5.31 3.80
N GLU A 42 -6.06 -6.38 4.57
CA GLU A 42 -4.80 -7.11 4.59
C GLU A 42 -4.74 -8.12 3.44
N THR A 43 -3.63 -8.16 2.71
CA THR A 43 -3.46 -9.08 1.57
C THR A 43 -2.02 -9.56 1.45
N ILE A 44 -1.82 -10.64 0.68
CA ILE A 44 -0.50 -11.08 0.22
C ILE A 44 -0.40 -10.78 -1.28
N SER A 45 0.64 -10.03 -1.65
CA SER A 45 0.94 -9.73 -3.05
C SER A 45 2.44 -9.73 -3.24
N TYR A 46 2.91 -10.30 -4.36
CA TYR A 46 4.33 -10.59 -4.57
C TYR A 46 4.97 -11.39 -3.42
N GLN A 47 4.19 -12.27 -2.77
CA GLN A 47 4.61 -13.05 -1.58
C GLN A 47 4.98 -12.17 -0.37
N MET A 48 4.53 -10.93 -0.33
CA MET A 48 4.74 -9.99 0.76
C MET A 48 3.41 -9.56 1.37
N PRO A 49 3.36 -9.35 2.69
CA PRO A 49 2.31 -8.61 3.37
C PRO A 49 2.07 -7.24 2.76
N ALA A 50 0.80 -6.90 2.60
CA ALA A 50 0.37 -5.63 2.04
C ALA A 50 -0.95 -5.16 2.64
N PHE A 51 -1.14 -3.84 2.65
CA PHE A 51 -2.38 -3.19 3.03
C PHE A 51 -2.97 -2.41 1.86
N LYS A 52 -4.28 -2.56 1.63
CA LYS A 52 -5.00 -1.95 0.51
C LYS A 52 -6.24 -1.21 1.01
N TYR A 53 -6.40 0.03 0.56
CA TYR A 53 -7.63 0.81 0.74
C TYR A 53 -7.79 1.79 -0.43
N HIS A 54 -8.81 1.54 -1.27
CA HIS A 54 -9.03 2.24 -2.55
C HIS A 54 -7.80 2.32 -3.48
N GLY A 55 -6.86 1.39 -3.30
CA GLY A 55 -5.53 1.38 -3.89
C GLY A 55 -4.53 0.79 -2.89
N MET A 56 -3.32 0.49 -3.33
CA MET A 56 -2.29 -0.05 -2.43
C MET A 56 -1.79 1.02 -1.46
N LEU A 57 -1.72 0.74 -0.16
CA LEU A 57 -1.17 1.67 0.82
C LEU A 57 0.33 1.44 0.99
N ALA A 58 0.72 0.22 1.35
CA ALA A 58 2.10 -0.18 1.55
C ALA A 58 2.27 -1.70 1.45
N TYR A 59 3.47 -2.12 1.08
CA TYR A 59 3.96 -3.49 1.29
C TYR A 59 5.01 -3.48 2.40
N PHE A 60 5.24 -4.63 3.02
CA PHE A 60 6.36 -4.82 3.93
C PHE A 60 6.87 -6.27 3.90
N ALA A 61 8.16 -6.45 4.18
CA ALA A 61 8.80 -7.76 4.16
C ALA A 61 9.99 -7.82 5.13
N ALA A 62 10.25 -9.00 5.71
CA ALA A 62 11.45 -9.25 6.49
C ALA A 62 12.61 -9.71 5.60
N PHE A 63 13.79 -9.16 5.89
CA PHE A 63 15.08 -9.61 5.40
C PHE A 63 15.99 -9.95 6.57
N LYS A 64 17.18 -10.47 6.28
CA LYS A 64 18.14 -10.92 7.29
C LYS A 64 18.44 -9.85 8.36
N ASP A 65 18.69 -8.62 7.92
CA ASP A 65 19.19 -7.54 8.80
C ASP A 65 18.24 -6.33 8.89
N HIS A 66 17.12 -6.35 8.15
CA HIS A 66 16.19 -5.22 8.09
C HIS A 66 14.77 -5.63 7.73
N ILE A 67 13.82 -4.75 8.02
CA ILE A 67 12.47 -4.76 7.45
C ILE A 67 12.44 -3.83 6.24
N GLY A 68 12.03 -4.36 5.08
CA GLY A 68 11.68 -3.56 3.91
C GLY A 68 10.27 -3.02 4.06
N PHE A 69 10.09 -1.71 3.91
CA PHE A 69 8.79 -1.04 3.88
C PHE A 69 8.67 -0.23 2.59
N TYR A 70 7.58 -0.47 1.84
CA TYR A 70 7.41 0.01 0.48
C TYR A 70 6.10 0.79 0.37
N PRO A 71 6.09 2.08 0.74
CA PRO A 71 4.98 2.95 0.41
C PRO A 71 4.98 3.22 -1.10
N ALA A 72 3.84 3.60 -1.68
CA ALA A 72 3.83 4.07 -3.06
C ALA A 72 4.80 5.27 -3.21
N PRO A 73 5.39 5.51 -4.41
CA PRO A 73 6.43 6.53 -4.60
C PRO A 73 6.07 7.94 -4.11
N THR A 74 4.78 8.30 -4.14
CA THR A 74 4.29 9.58 -3.63
C THR A 74 4.48 9.76 -2.12
N GLY A 75 4.45 8.66 -1.35
CA GLY A 75 4.77 8.68 0.08
C GLY A 75 6.26 8.90 0.35
N ILE A 76 7.15 8.63 -0.60
CA ILE A 76 8.59 8.91 -0.46
C ILE A 76 8.85 10.40 -0.67
N THR A 77 8.32 10.97 -1.74
CA THR A 77 8.51 12.40 -2.06
C THR A 77 7.98 13.33 -0.97
N GLN A 78 6.82 13.02 -0.39
CA GLN A 78 6.20 13.86 0.65
C GLN A 78 7.01 13.91 1.95
N PHE A 79 7.75 12.84 2.27
CA PHE A 79 8.44 12.68 3.56
C PHE A 79 9.96 12.60 3.42
N GLU A 80 10.51 13.07 2.29
CA GLU A 80 11.93 12.92 1.90
C GLU A 80 12.93 13.21 3.04
N LYS A 81 12.72 14.31 3.77
CA LYS A 81 13.57 14.68 4.92
C LYS A 81 13.51 13.63 6.05
N GLU A 82 12.31 13.19 6.42
CA GLU A 82 12.09 12.23 7.51
C GLU A 82 12.56 10.81 7.16
N ILE A 83 12.50 10.44 5.88
CA ILE A 83 12.89 9.10 5.41
C ILE A 83 14.37 8.97 5.05
N SER A 84 15.11 10.08 4.93
CA SER A 84 16.49 10.11 4.44
C SER A 84 17.42 9.10 5.12
N ALA A 85 17.24 8.87 6.42
CA ALA A 85 18.01 7.89 7.20
C ALA A 85 17.72 6.41 6.87
N TYR A 86 16.59 6.13 6.20
CA TYR A 86 16.10 4.78 5.91
C TYR A 86 15.98 4.49 4.41
N GLN A 87 16.08 5.51 3.56
CA GLN A 87 15.77 5.39 2.15
C GLN A 87 16.82 4.57 1.40
N SER A 88 16.35 3.58 0.64
CA SER A 88 17.16 2.73 -0.22
C SER A 88 16.60 2.75 -1.64
N GLY A 89 16.83 3.84 -2.37
CA GLY A 89 16.32 4.05 -3.74
C GLY A 89 14.96 4.76 -3.78
N LYS A 90 14.31 4.77 -4.95
CA LYS A 90 13.15 5.65 -5.23
C LYS A 90 11.82 5.27 -4.55
N GLY A 91 11.74 4.11 -3.90
CA GLY A 91 10.47 3.55 -3.42
C GLY A 91 10.56 2.65 -2.19
N THR A 92 11.73 2.58 -1.56
CA THR A 92 12.03 1.56 -0.54
C THR A 92 12.60 2.21 0.69
N LEU A 93 12.03 1.89 1.84
CA LEU A 93 12.58 2.18 3.15
C LEU A 93 13.10 0.89 3.77
N ARG A 94 14.32 0.93 4.31
CA ARG A 94 14.92 -0.18 5.05
C ARG A 94 15.03 0.22 6.51
N PHE A 95 14.29 -0.46 7.36
CA PHE A 95 14.36 -0.27 8.81
C PHE A 95 15.27 -1.35 9.40
N PRO A 96 16.46 -0.99 9.93
CA PRO A 96 17.37 -1.95 10.55
C PRO A 96 16.68 -2.68 11.71
N LEU A 97 16.92 -4.00 11.84
CA LEU A 97 16.32 -4.81 12.92
C LEU A 97 16.95 -4.53 14.29
N ASP A 98 18.16 -3.96 14.33
CA ASP A 98 18.90 -3.59 15.53
C ASP A 98 18.50 -2.21 16.11
N LYS A 99 17.55 -1.52 15.47
CA LYS A 99 17.07 -0.19 15.87
C LYS A 99 15.55 -0.19 16.07
N PRO A 100 15.04 0.70 16.95
CA PRO A 100 13.60 0.85 17.10
C PRO A 100 12.96 1.28 15.77
N LEU A 101 11.81 0.70 15.44
CA LEU A 101 11.06 1.06 14.24
C LEU A 101 10.54 2.50 14.35
N PRO A 102 10.61 3.31 13.27
CA PRO A 102 10.06 4.66 13.24
C PRO A 102 8.54 4.62 13.05
N LEU A 103 7.79 4.10 14.04
CA LEU A 103 6.35 3.85 13.95
C LEU A 103 5.52 5.12 13.69
N ASP A 104 5.97 6.27 14.19
CA ASP A 104 5.32 7.57 13.92
C ASP A 104 5.43 7.95 12.43
N LEU A 105 6.58 7.71 11.82
CA LEU A 105 6.80 7.95 10.40
C LEU A 105 5.93 7.01 9.55
N VAL A 106 5.87 5.73 9.92
CA VAL A 106 4.96 4.76 9.28
C VAL A 106 3.52 5.26 9.36
N THR A 107 3.06 5.69 10.53
CA THR A 107 1.72 6.23 10.73
C THR A 107 1.44 7.42 9.82
N LYS A 108 2.36 8.40 9.74
CA LYS A 108 2.22 9.58 8.87
C LYS A 108 2.11 9.18 7.40
N ILE A 109 2.99 8.29 6.94
CA ILE A 109 3.01 7.81 5.55
C ILE A 109 1.71 7.08 5.21
N VAL A 110 1.24 6.16 6.06
CA VAL A 110 0.00 5.41 5.82
C VAL A 110 -1.21 6.34 5.76
N LYS A 111 -1.36 7.27 6.71
CA LYS A 111 -2.46 8.26 6.70
C LYS A 111 -2.43 9.14 5.45
N PHE A 112 -1.24 9.56 5.01
CA PHE A 112 -1.09 10.29 3.75
C PHE A 112 -1.58 9.46 2.55
N ARG A 113 -1.16 8.19 2.47
CA ARG A 113 -1.57 7.27 1.39
C ARG A 113 -3.06 7.00 1.37
N VAL A 114 -3.71 6.90 2.53
CA VAL A 114 -5.19 6.79 2.64
C VAL A 114 -5.86 8.00 1.99
N LYS A 115 -5.46 9.22 2.38
CA LYS A 115 -6.02 10.46 1.80
C LYS A 115 -5.81 10.52 0.30
N GLU A 116 -4.63 10.15 -0.17
CA GLU A 116 -4.32 10.15 -1.60
C GLU A 116 -5.18 9.15 -2.38
N ASN A 117 -5.34 7.93 -1.87
CA ASN A 117 -6.17 6.91 -2.52
C ASN A 117 -7.64 7.32 -2.59
N LEU A 118 -8.18 7.92 -1.52
CA LEU A 118 -9.55 8.47 -1.51
C LEU A 118 -9.71 9.58 -2.57
N ALA A 119 -8.77 10.52 -2.65
CA ALA A 119 -8.79 11.59 -3.64
C ALA A 119 -8.77 11.03 -5.08
N ARG A 120 -7.88 10.06 -5.35
CA ARG A 120 -7.79 9.38 -6.65
C ARG A 120 -9.07 8.60 -6.99
N GLN A 121 -9.72 7.98 -6.00
CA GLN A 121 -10.98 7.26 -6.22
C GLN A 121 -12.11 8.22 -6.63
N SER A 122 -12.24 9.36 -5.95
CA SER A 122 -13.24 10.38 -6.26
C SER A 122 -13.05 10.95 -7.67
N GLN A 123 -11.80 11.18 -8.08
CA GLN A 123 -11.48 11.62 -9.44
C GLN A 123 -11.87 10.56 -10.49
N LYS A 124 -11.52 9.28 -10.27
CA LYS A 124 -11.91 8.18 -11.16
C LYS A 124 -13.42 8.07 -11.35
N LYS A 125 -14.21 8.26 -10.28
CA LYS A 125 -15.68 8.27 -10.34
C LYS A 125 -16.21 9.42 -11.21
N LYS A 126 -15.66 10.63 -11.04
CA LYS A 126 -16.03 11.81 -11.85
C LYS A 126 -15.74 11.58 -13.34
N VAL A 127 -14.53 11.14 -13.67
CA VAL A 127 -14.12 10.87 -15.07
C VAL A 127 -15.05 9.85 -15.71
N LYS A 128 -15.32 8.71 -15.03
CA LYS A 128 -16.22 7.67 -15.56
C LYS A 128 -17.63 8.20 -15.84
N SER A 129 -18.19 9.02 -14.95
CA SER A 129 -19.51 9.62 -15.14
C SER A 129 -19.55 10.57 -16.34
N SER A 130 -18.57 11.47 -16.46
CA SER A 130 -18.47 12.39 -17.59
C SER A 130 -18.32 11.66 -18.93
N THR A 131 -17.52 10.60 -18.97
CA THR A 131 -17.35 9.77 -20.17
C THR A 131 -18.66 9.10 -20.59
N ILE A 132 -19.44 8.55 -19.66
CA ILE A 132 -20.75 7.95 -19.96
C ILE A 132 -21.72 8.99 -20.53
N ILE A 133 -21.80 10.17 -19.91
CA ILE A 133 -22.69 11.24 -20.38
C ILE A 133 -22.32 11.67 -21.81
N LEU A 134 -21.02 11.81 -22.11
CA LEU A 134 -20.55 12.17 -23.44
C LEU A 134 -20.93 11.12 -24.49
N PHE A 135 -20.76 9.83 -24.18
CA PHE A 135 -21.18 8.75 -25.07
C PHE A 135 -22.70 8.74 -25.30
N LEU A 136 -23.51 8.91 -24.26
CA LEU A 136 -24.97 8.98 -24.40
C LEU A 136 -25.42 10.19 -25.24
N ALA A 137 -24.79 11.35 -25.05
CA ALA A 137 -25.08 12.55 -25.84
C ALA A 137 -24.70 12.38 -27.32
N LEU A 138 -23.54 11.79 -27.62
CA LEU A 138 -23.11 11.49 -28.99
C LEU A 138 -24.04 10.48 -29.66
N SER A 139 -24.45 9.41 -28.96
CA SER A 139 -25.41 8.43 -29.49
C SER A 139 -26.78 9.05 -29.77
N PHE A 140 -27.23 9.99 -28.93
CA PHE A 140 -28.48 10.70 -29.16
C PHE A 140 -28.41 11.63 -30.38
N ILE A 141 -27.31 12.36 -30.56
CA ILE A 141 -27.08 13.20 -31.75
C ILE A 141 -27.06 12.35 -33.01
N ILE A 142 -26.35 11.21 -33.01
CA ILE A 142 -26.30 10.30 -34.16
C ILE A 142 -27.70 9.78 -34.51
N TYR A 143 -28.50 9.43 -33.51
CA TYR A 143 -29.87 8.95 -33.70
C TYR A 143 -30.78 10.03 -34.31
N LEU A 144 -30.68 11.28 -33.84
CA LEU A 144 -31.41 12.40 -34.45
C LEU A 144 -30.99 12.69 -35.89
N THR A 145 -29.71 12.47 -36.25
CA THR A 145 -29.24 12.71 -37.63
C THR A 145 -29.57 11.59 -38.62
N PHE A 146 -30.02 10.43 -38.14
CA PHE A 146 -30.37 9.27 -39.00
C PHE A 146 -31.88 9.15 -39.27
N GLU A 147 -32.71 9.86 -38.49
CA GLU A 147 -34.18 9.94 -38.64
C GLU A 147 -34.65 11.18 -39.43
N LEU A 148 -33.74 11.94 -40.04
CA LEU A 148 -34.00 13.12 -40.89
C LEU A 148 -33.44 12.89 -42.30
#